data_AF-A0A841D2L4-F1
#
_entry.id   AF-A0A841D2L4-F1
#
_cell.length_a   1.000
_cell.length_b   1.000
_cell.length_c   1.000
_cell.angle_alpha   90.00
_cell.angle_beta   90.00
_cell.angle_gamma   90.00
#
_symmetry.space_group_name_H-M   'P 1'
#
loop_
_entity.id
_entity.type
_entity.pdbx_description
1 polymer ?
#
loop_
_entity_poly.entity_id
_entity_poly.type
_entity_poly.pdbx_seq_one_letter_code
_entity_poly.pdbx_strand_id
1 'polypeptide(L)' 'MAELDREAMRAVVERIRRLSDEHWWALDPSCRLMEDDAWVGPAGARFGTQVHADQRELRAVLAEAVHSAERKLASLPERP' A
#
# COMPACT_ATOMS: atom_id res chain seq x y z
N MET A 1 26.67 5.43 -16.68
CA MET A 1 26.21 4.39 -15.73
C MET A 1 25.29 4.99 -14.68
N ALA A 2 25.74 5.93 -13.84
CA ALA A 2 24.89 6.53 -12.79
C ALA A 2 23.54 7.15 -13.25
N GLU A 3 23.47 7.70 -14.46
CA GLU A 3 22.23 8.25 -15.03
C GLU A 3 21.23 7.15 -15.42
N LEU A 4 21.73 6.07 -16.04
CA LEU A 4 20.96 4.86 -16.33
C LEU A 4 20.49 4.18 -15.04
N ASP A 5 21.31 4.19 -13.99
CA ASP A 5 20.96 3.62 -12.68
C ASP A 5 19.83 4.42 -11.99
N ARG A 6 19.83 5.75 -12.17
CA ARG A 6 18.78 6.62 -11.62
C ARG A 6 17.47 6.48 -12.39
N GLU A 7 17.51 6.40 -13.71
CA GLU A 7 16.33 6.18 -14.54
C GLU A 7 15.70 4.80 -14.29
N ALA A 8 16.53 3.76 -14.17
CA ALA A 8 16.09 2.44 -13.75
C ALA A 8 15.43 2.48 -12.36
N MET A 9 15.99 3.23 -11.40
CA MET A 9 15.39 3.41 -10.08
C MET A 9 14.03 4.12 -10.15
N ARG A 10 13.86 5.13 -11.02
CA ARG A 10 12.55 5.77 -11.23
C ARG A 10 11.51 4.78 -11.73
N ALA A 11 11.86 3.94 -12.72
CA ALA A 11 10.95 2.90 -13.22
C ALA A 11 10.54 1.90 -12.13
N VAL A 12 11.45 1.57 -11.21
CA VAL A 12 11.15 0.72 -10.04
C VAL A 12 10.19 1.42 -9.08
N VAL A 13 10.41 2.70 -8.76
CA VAL A 13 9.51 3.48 -7.89
C VAL A 13 8.10 3.55 -8.48
N GLU A 14 7.98 3.85 -9.78
CA GLU A 14 6.69 3.89 -10.47
C GLU A 14 5.98 2.53 -10.44
N ARG A 15 6.72 1.44 -10.60
CA ARG A 15 6.15 0.09 -10.48
C ARG A 15 5.64 -0.18 -9.05
N ILE A 16 6.40 0.20 -8.03
CA ILE A 16 5.99 0.02 -6.62
C ILE A 16 4.75 0.85 -6.31
N ARG A 17 4.69 2.11 -6.76
CA ARG A 17 3.51 2.97 -6.63
C ARG A 17 2.29 2.33 -7.27
N ARG A 18 2.38 1.93 -8.54
CA ARG A 18 1.27 1.30 -9.26
C ARG A 18 0.76 0.04 -8.56
N LEU A 19 1.66 -0.85 -8.15
CA LEU A 19 1.27 -2.07 -7.41
C LEU A 19 0.63 -1.72 -6.06
N SER A 20 1.13 -0.68 -5.39
CA SER A 20 0.56 -0.21 -4.13
C SER A 20 -0.84 0.35 -4.33
N ASP A 21 -1.06 1.16 -5.36
CA ASP A 21 -2.38 1.71 -5.69
C ASP A 21 -3.37 0.61 -6.12
N GLU A 22 -2.92 -0.37 -6.91
CA GLU A 22 -3.70 -1.55 -7.31
C GLU A 22 -4.17 -2.36 -6.08
N HIS A 23 -3.34 -2.45 -5.04
CA HIS A 23 -3.66 -3.23 -3.83
C HIS A 23 -4.25 -2.41 -2.68
N TRP A 24 -4.22 -1.08 -2.75
CA TRP A 24 -4.65 -0.18 -1.67
C TRP A 24 -6.10 -0.44 -1.19
N TRP A 25 -6.96 -0.85 -2.12
CA TRP A 25 -8.39 -1.09 -1.89
C TRP A 25 -8.77 -2.58 -1.80
N ALA A 26 -7.80 -3.50 -1.71
CA ALA A 26 -8.07 -4.94 -1.78
C ALA A 26 -9.08 -5.43 -0.72
N LEU A 27 -9.11 -4.81 0.46
CA LEU A 27 -10.02 -5.14 1.56
C LEU A 27 -11.24 -4.21 1.68
N ASP A 28 -11.33 -3.18 0.84
CA ASP A 28 -12.43 -2.19 0.90
C ASP A 28 -13.82 -2.80 0.69
N PRO A 29 -14.04 -3.71 -0.29
CA PRO A 29 -15.34 -4.35 -0.47
C PRO A 29 -15.78 -5.15 0.76
N SER A 30 -14.83 -5.87 1.39
CA SER A 30 -15.10 -6.62 2.61
C SER A 30 -15.51 -5.68 3.75
N CYS A 31 -14.80 -4.56 3.94
CA CYS A 31 -15.18 -3.56 4.95
C CYS A 31 -16.60 -3.00 4.69
N ARG A 32 -16.92 -2.61 3.45
CA ARG A 32 -18.25 -2.05 3.12
C ARG A 32 -19.39 -3.03 3.37
N LEU A 33 -19.20 -4.30 2.98
CA LEU A 33 -20.21 -5.34 3.24
C LEU A 33 -20.47 -5.54 4.74
N MET A 34 -19.51 -5.20 5.61
CA MET A 34 -19.71 -5.27 7.06
C MET A 34 -20.42 -4.05 7.64
N GLU A 35 -20.25 -2.88 7.03
CA GLU A 35 -20.95 -1.64 7.40
C GLU A 35 -22.46 -1.74 7.11
N ASP A 36 -22.86 -2.54 6.11
CA ASP A 36 -24.24 -2.79 5.73
C ASP A 36 -24.96 -3.83 6.64
N ASP A 37 -24.48 -4.06 7.87
CA ASP A 37 -25.01 -5.03 8.84
C ASP A 37 -25.14 -6.48 8.31
N ALA A 38 -24.45 -6.83 7.20
CA ALA A 38 -24.57 -8.17 6.63
C ALA A 38 -23.95 -9.27 7.53
N TRP A 39 -23.23 -8.89 8.59
CA TRP A 39 -22.47 -9.77 9.47
C TRP A 39 -22.90 -9.57 10.93
N VAL A 40 -23.89 -10.34 11.37
CA VAL A 40 -24.49 -10.22 12.71
C VAL A 40 -23.83 -11.11 13.77
N GLY A 41 -23.87 -10.66 15.02
CA GLY A 41 -23.47 -11.42 16.20
C GLY A 41 -21.98 -11.37 16.54
N PRO A 42 -21.55 -12.04 17.64
CA PRO A 42 -20.20 -11.91 18.19
C PRO A 42 -19.07 -12.40 17.27
N ALA A 43 -19.38 -13.31 16.34
CA ALA A 43 -18.42 -13.75 15.32
C ALA A 43 -18.23 -12.68 14.23
N GLY A 44 -19.32 -12.07 13.75
CA GLY A 44 -19.28 -10.97 12.78
C GLY A 44 -18.52 -9.75 13.33
N ALA A 45 -18.79 -9.34 14.57
CA ALA A 45 -18.08 -8.24 15.20
C ALA A 45 -16.56 -8.47 15.32
N ARG A 46 -16.13 -9.69 15.68
CA ARG A 46 -14.72 -10.05 15.76
C ARG A 46 -14.06 -10.05 14.39
N PHE A 47 -14.71 -10.62 13.38
CA PHE A 47 -14.21 -10.61 12.02
C PHE A 47 -14.05 -9.18 11.49
N GLY A 48 -14.99 -8.28 11.78
CA GLY A 48 -14.92 -6.90 11.31
C GLY A 48 -13.80 -6.11 11.95
N THR A 49 -13.58 -6.33 13.24
CA THR A 49 -12.42 -5.79 13.94
C THR A 49 -11.12 -6.25 13.26
N GLN A 50 -11.03 -7.53 12.90
CA GLN A 50 -9.86 -8.10 12.23
C GLN A 50 -9.66 -7.51 10.82
N VAL A 51 -10.70 -7.50 9.98
CA VAL A 51 -10.59 -6.99 8.60
C VAL A 51 -10.21 -5.51 8.57
N HIS A 52 -10.75 -4.69 9.47
CA HIS A 52 -10.32 -3.28 9.58
C HIS A 52 -8.89 -3.14 10.10
N ALA A 53 -8.42 -4.05 10.97
CA ALA A 53 -7.02 -4.07 11.38
C ALA A 53 -6.10 -4.42 10.21
N ASP A 54 -6.44 -5.47 9.47
CA ASP A 54 -5.70 -5.92 8.29
C ASP A 54 -5.68 -4.84 7.20
N GLN A 55 -6.79 -4.11 7.00
CA GLN A 55 -6.86 -2.98 6.07
C GLN A 55 -5.90 -1.86 6.46
N ARG A 56 -5.81 -1.51 7.76
CA ARG A 56 -4.87 -0.50 8.24
C ARG A 56 -3.43 -0.95 8.08
N GLU A 57 -3.13 -2.21 8.39
CA GLU A 57 -1.80 -2.79 8.24
C GLU A 57 -1.37 -2.81 6.78
N LEU A 58 -2.24 -3.26 5.87
CA LEU A 58 -1.99 -3.23 4.43
C LEU A 58 -1.65 -1.82 3.95
N ARG A 59 -2.45 -0.82 4.33
CA ARG A 59 -2.20 0.58 3.96
C ARG A 59 -0.86 1.09 4.49
N ALA A 60 -0.50 0.72 5.72
CA ALA A 60 0.78 1.11 6.32
C ALA A 60 1.98 0.49 5.57
N VAL A 61 1.92 -0.81 5.27
CA VAL A 61 2.99 -1.52 4.55
C VAL A 61 3.17 -0.99 3.13
N LEU A 62 2.07 -0.72 2.42
CA LEU A 62 2.12 -0.16 1.07
C LEU A 62 2.72 1.27 1.07
N ALA A 63 2.32 2.11 2.03
CA ALA A 63 2.87 3.45 2.19
C ALA A 63 4.37 3.41 2.52
N GLU A 64 4.80 2.49 3.38
CA GLU A 64 6.21 2.30 3.71
C GLU A 64 7.03 1.84 2.51
N ALA A 65 6.50 0.92 1.69
CA ALA A 65 7.16 0.44 0.48
C ALA A 65 7.42 1.58 -0.52
N VAL A 66 6.41 2.41 -0.77
CA VAL A 66 6.53 3.60 -1.63
C VAL A 66 7.55 4.58 -1.05
N HIS A 67 7.42 4.91 0.23
CA HIS A 67 8.32 5.87 0.89
C HIS A 67 9.78 5.40 0.90
N SER A 68 10.01 4.11 1.13
CA SER A 68 11.34 3.49 1.09
C SER A 68 11.96 3.59 -0.31
N ALA A 69 11.17 3.32 -1.36
CA ALA A 69 11.61 3.42 -2.74
C ALA A 69 11.92 4.87 -3.14
N GLU A 70 11.07 5.83 -2.76
CA GLU A 70 11.29 7.26 -3.00
C GLU A 70 12.54 7.78 -2.28
N ARG A 71 12.73 7.40 -1.02
CA ARG A 71 13.96 7.73 -0.26
C ARG A 71 15.20 7.20 -0.96
N LYS A 72 15.15 5.97 -1.48
CA LYS A 72 16.27 5.38 -2.22
C LYS A 72 16.56 6.16 -3.51
N LEU A 73 15.52 6.56 -4.26
CA LEU A 73 15.67 7.41 -5.44
C LEU A 73 16.24 8.80 -5.11
N ALA A 74 15.79 9.42 -4.02
CA ALA A 74 16.26 10.74 -3.57
C ALA A 74 17.72 10.71 -3.07
N SER A 75 18.19 9.56 -2.58
CA SER A 75 19.60 9.39 -2.18
C SER A 75 20.56 9.28 -3.37
N LEU A 76 20.04 9.06 -4.59
CA LEU A 76 20.87 9.07 -5.80
C LEU A 76 21.19 10.52 -6.20
N PRO A 77 22.42 10.80 -6.67
CA PRO A 77 22.83 12.16 -7.01
C PRO A 77 21.85 12.84 -7.98
N GLU A 78 21.32 13.98 -7.57
CA GLU A 78 20.75 14.95 -8.50
C GLU A 78 21.89 15.74 -9.12
N ARG A 79 21.85 15.94 -10.44
CA ARG A 79 22.86 16.76 -11.13
C ARG A 79 22.83 18.19 -10.53
N PRO A 80 23.97 18.88 -10.39
CA PRO A 80 24.00 20.33 -10.21
C PRO A 80 23.43 21.07 -11.42
#